data_AF-A0A7S1ZEZ0-F1
#
_entry.id   AF-A0A7S1ZEZ0-F1
#
_cell.length_a   1.000
_cell.length_b   1.000
_cell.length_c   1.000
_cell.angle_alpha   90.00
_cell.angle_beta   90.00
_cell.angle_gamma   90.00
#
_symmetry.space_group_name_H-M   'P 1'
#
loop_
_entity.id
_entity.type
_entity.pdbx_description
1 polymer ?
#
loop_
_entity_poly.entity_id
_entity_poly.type
_entity_poly.pdbx_seq_one_letter_code
_entity_poly.pdbx_strand_id
1 'polypeptide(L)'
;GGGGGGGGGGGTTTTSTRFRRSDDEVLSNARRQQWGNMSDPAREQFYWRDPSTPYEEQAAVPAGGRDEGGKVLEPPDNFLLMLLYPYRVDYLRLGDNFRQIDEVEGDVWVQKRVNP
;
A
#
# COMPACT_ATOMS: atom_id res chain seq x y z
N GLY A 1 43.96 -35.96 16.66
CA GLY A 1 42.80 -36.72 16.17
C GLY A 1 41.60 -35.81 16.17
N GLY A 2 40.83 -35.83 15.07
CA GLY A 2 39.45 -35.30 14.88
C GLY A 2 39.27 -33.78 15.05
N GLY A 3 38.75 -32.97 14.13
CA GLY A 3 37.88 -33.24 12.98
C GLY A 3 36.42 -32.84 13.26
N GLY A 4 35.87 -31.90 12.46
CA GLY A 4 34.44 -31.54 12.39
C GLY A 4 34.13 -30.17 13.03
N GLY A 5 33.73 -29.11 12.32
CA GLY A 5 32.55 -28.99 11.43
C GLY A 5 31.45 -28.31 12.26
N GLY A 6 30.89 -27.15 11.96
CA GLY A 6 30.34 -26.62 10.72
C GLY A 6 28.93 -26.07 11.05
N GLY A 7 28.51 -24.99 10.38
CA GLY A 7 27.15 -24.41 10.50
C GLY A 7 27.18 -23.07 11.25
N GLY A 8 27.06 -21.91 10.62
CA GLY A 8 26.20 -21.59 9.48
C GLY A 8 24.84 -21.15 10.01
N GLY A 9 24.80 -19.95 10.59
CA GLY A 9 23.58 -19.29 11.04
C GLY A 9 23.54 -17.88 10.48
N GLY A 10 23.46 -17.77 9.16
CA GLY A 10 23.18 -16.51 8.48
C GLY A 10 21.74 -16.10 8.76
N GLY A 11 21.52 -15.42 9.88
CA GLY A 11 20.28 -14.70 10.13
C GLY A 11 20.22 -13.54 9.17
N THR A 12 19.59 -13.74 8.00
CA THR A 12 19.24 -12.64 7.10
C THR A 12 18.29 -11.74 7.87
N THR A 13 18.80 -10.59 8.30
CA THR A 13 17.99 -9.53 8.86
C THR A 13 17.14 -9.01 7.71
N THR A 14 15.89 -9.47 7.63
CA THR A 14 14.91 -8.91 6.70
C THR A 14 14.77 -7.45 7.06
N THR A 15 15.36 -6.58 6.25
CA THR A 15 15.22 -5.13 6.32
C THR A 15 13.75 -4.82 6.05
N SER A 16 12.92 -4.87 7.10
CA SER A 16 11.60 -4.27 7.08
C SER A 16 11.82 -2.79 6.79
N THR A 17 11.51 -2.39 5.55
CA THR A 17 11.62 -1.00 5.11
C THR A 17 10.74 -0.16 6.03
N ARG A 18 11.36 0.55 6.97
CA ARG A 18 10.66 1.34 7.98
C ARG A 18 10.19 2.64 7.34
N PHE A 19 8.96 2.65 6.83
CA PHE A 19 8.32 3.89 6.39
C PHE A 19 8.13 4.81 7.61
N ARG A 20 8.67 6.03 7.53
CA ARG A 20 8.48 7.03 8.60
C ARG A 20 7.02 7.46 8.61
N ARG A 21 6.37 7.38 9.78
CA ARG A 21 5.00 7.90 9.97
C ARG A 21 5.01 9.42 9.79
N SER A 22 3.94 9.94 9.18
CA SER A 22 3.74 11.38 9.05
C SER A 22 3.48 12.00 10.42
N ASP A 23 4.10 13.14 10.71
CA ASP A 23 3.81 13.94 11.90
C ASP A 23 2.54 14.83 11.68
N ASP A 24 1.99 14.84 10.47
CA ASP A 24 0.72 15.50 10.14
C ASP A 24 -0.47 14.70 10.71
N GLU A 25 -1.20 15.32 11.64
CA GLU A 25 -2.36 14.71 12.30
C GLU A 25 -3.50 14.39 11.32
N VAL A 26 -3.73 15.25 10.31
CA VAL A 26 -4.79 15.06 9.31
C VAL A 26 -4.49 13.82 8.48
N LEU A 27 -3.26 13.70 7.97
CA LEU A 27 -2.85 12.53 7.18
C LEU A 27 -2.81 11.24 8.02
N SER A 28 -2.40 11.35 9.28
CA SER A 28 -2.39 10.22 10.22
C SER A 28 -3.80 9.72 10.53
N ASN A 29 -4.75 10.63 10.74
CA ASN A 29 -6.16 10.30 10.96
C ASN A 29 -6.81 9.71 9.69
N ALA A 30 -6.54 10.31 8.52
CA ALA A 30 -7.01 9.78 7.25
C ALA A 30 -6.50 8.35 7.00
N ARG A 31 -5.24 8.06 7.34
CA ARG A 31 -4.67 6.71 7.26
C ARG A 31 -5.40 5.71 8.17
N ARG A 32 -5.68 6.08 9.42
CA ARG A 32 -6.43 5.20 10.36
C ARG A 32 -7.86 4.98 9.90
N GLN A 33 -8.53 6.04 9.41
CA GLN A 33 -9.88 5.94 8.87
C GLN A 33 -9.93 5.03 7.64
N GLN A 34 -8.98 5.20 6.70
CA GLN A 34 -8.91 4.35 5.52
C GLN A 34 -8.73 2.88 5.90
N TRP A 35 -7.84 2.58 6.85
CA TRP A 35 -7.64 1.23 7.37
C TRP A 35 -8.90 0.63 8.00
N GLY A 36 -9.63 1.42 8.80
CA GLY A 36 -10.90 1.01 9.40
C GLY A 36 -11.98 0.69 8.37
N ASN A 37 -12.00 1.40 7.24
CA ASN A 37 -12.97 1.24 6.15
C ASN A 37 -12.70 0.06 5.22
N MET A 38 -11.53 -0.58 5.33
CA MET A 38 -11.21 -1.75 4.50
C MET A 38 -12.11 -2.94 4.83
N SER A 39 -12.24 -3.87 3.88
CA SER A 39 -12.85 -5.17 4.17
C SER A 39 -11.90 -6.04 5.00
N ASP A 40 -12.45 -7.02 5.70
CA ASP A 40 -11.69 -8.00 6.50
C ASP A 40 -10.57 -8.68 5.65
N PRO A 41 -10.85 -9.26 4.46
CA PRO A 41 -9.81 -9.86 3.62
C PRO A 41 -8.73 -8.88 3.16
N ALA A 42 -9.09 -7.61 2.94
CA ALA A 42 -8.12 -6.62 2.50
C ALA A 42 -7.15 -6.24 3.64
N ARG A 43 -7.60 -6.23 4.91
CA ARG A 43 -6.71 -6.05 6.06
C ARG A 43 -5.77 -7.24 6.26
N GLU A 44 -6.27 -8.46 6.11
CA GLU A 44 -5.47 -9.68 6.25
C GLU A 44 -4.24 -9.70 5.33
N GLN A 45 -4.38 -9.17 4.11
CA GLN A 45 -3.30 -9.11 3.12
C GLN A 45 -2.06 -8.33 3.61
N PHE A 46 -2.22 -7.36 4.50
CA PHE A 46 -1.09 -6.60 5.05
C PHE A 46 -0.27 -7.39 6.08
N TYR A 47 -0.79 -8.52 6.55
CA TYR A 47 -0.12 -9.47 7.43
C TYR A 47 0.45 -10.67 6.66
N TRP A 48 0.37 -10.69 5.33
CA TRP A 48 0.98 -11.72 4.51
C TRP A 48 2.51 -11.59 4.56
N ARG A 49 3.21 -12.64 4.14
CA ARG A 49 4.66 -12.58 3.91
C ARG A 49 4.96 -11.41 2.96
N ASP A 50 6.10 -10.75 3.19
CA ASP A 50 6.49 -9.59 2.41
C ASP A 50 6.50 -9.90 0.90
N PRO A 51 5.95 -9.01 0.07
CA PRO A 51 6.02 -9.17 -1.38
C PRO A 51 7.48 -9.23 -1.83
N SER A 52 7.71 -9.90 -2.97
CA SER A 52 9.04 -10.07 -3.57
C SER A 52 10.02 -10.97 -2.80
N THR A 53 9.58 -11.68 -1.76
CA THR A 53 10.34 -12.77 -1.13
C THR A 53 9.97 -14.13 -1.75
N PRO A 54 10.89 -15.11 -1.82
CA PRO A 54 10.56 -16.46 -2.25
C PRO A 54 9.43 -17.05 -1.41
N TYR A 55 8.49 -17.72 -2.06
CA TYR A 55 7.39 -18.37 -1.36
C TYR A 55 7.89 -19.58 -0.57
N GLU A 56 7.62 -19.59 0.74
CA GLU A 56 7.85 -20.74 1.62
C GLU A 56 6.50 -21.31 2.06
N GLU A 57 5.75 -20.52 2.82
CA GLU A 57 4.42 -20.81 3.32
C GLU A 57 3.74 -19.50 3.74
N GLN A 58 2.41 -19.50 3.76
CA GLN A 58 1.63 -18.33 4.17
C GLN A 58 1.73 -18.12 5.69
N ALA A 59 1.92 -16.87 6.14
CA ALA A 59 1.89 -16.53 7.56
C ALA A 59 0.50 -16.78 8.16
N ALA A 60 0.45 -17.19 9.42
CA ALA A 60 -0.80 -17.18 10.19
C ALA A 60 -1.28 -15.73 10.34
N VAL A 61 -2.40 -15.40 9.70
CA VAL A 61 -2.95 -14.04 9.69
C VAL A 61 -4.08 -13.88 10.71
N PRO A 62 -4.19 -12.74 11.40
CA PRO A 62 -5.35 -12.44 12.24
C PRO A 62 -6.61 -12.33 11.36
N ALA A 63 -7.65 -13.10 11.67
CA ALA A 63 -8.91 -13.07 10.93
C ALA A 63 -9.50 -11.65 10.90
N GLY A 64 -9.74 -11.14 9.71
CA GLY A 64 -10.20 -9.78 9.42
C GLY A 64 -9.27 -8.66 9.87
N GLY A 65 -8.02 -8.96 10.24
CA GLY A 65 -7.10 -8.02 10.87
C GLY A 65 -7.58 -7.57 12.27
N ARG A 66 -8.17 -8.49 13.04
CA ARG A 66 -8.73 -8.23 14.37
C ARG A 66 -7.97 -8.96 15.48
N ASP A 67 -8.06 -8.42 16.69
CA ASP A 67 -7.61 -9.11 17.90
C ASP A 67 -8.64 -10.15 18.39
N GLU A 68 -8.31 -10.87 19.46
CA GLU A 68 -9.18 -11.88 20.09
C GLU A 68 -10.52 -11.30 20.59
N GLY A 69 -10.57 -9.99 20.87
CA GLY A 69 -11.77 -9.26 21.27
C GLY A 69 -12.63 -8.79 20.10
N GLY A 70 -12.23 -9.10 18.86
CA GLY A 70 -12.93 -8.68 17.64
C GLY A 70 -12.67 -7.22 17.25
N LYS A 71 -11.75 -6.52 17.93
CA LYS A 71 -11.39 -5.14 17.61
C LYS A 71 -10.39 -5.12 16.45
N VAL A 72 -10.58 -4.19 15.51
CA VAL A 72 -9.65 -3.98 14.40
C VAL A 72 -8.29 -3.53 14.93
N LEU A 73 -7.22 -4.21 14.50
CA LEU A 73 -5.84 -3.87 14.85
C LEU A 73 -5.45 -2.51 14.26
N GLU A 74 -4.47 -1.85 14.85
CA GLU A 74 -3.92 -0.61 14.28
C GLU A 74 -3.26 -0.89 12.91
N PRO A 75 -3.29 0.08 11.97
CA PRO A 75 -2.67 -0.08 10.66
C PRO A 75 -1.15 -0.32 10.77
N PRO A 76 -0.63 -1.45 10.24
CA PRO A 76 0.79 -1.83 10.34
C PRO A 76 1.69 -0.88 9.56
N ASP A 77 3.00 -0.79 9.86
CA ASP A 77 3.88 0.22 9.25
C ASP A 77 4.04 0.10 7.72
N ASN A 78 3.79 -1.09 7.15
CA ASN A 78 3.76 -1.34 5.71
C ASN A 78 2.42 -0.94 5.04
N PHE A 79 1.39 -0.56 5.81
CA PHE A 79 0.17 0.03 5.26
C PHE A 79 0.37 1.51 4.95
N LEU A 80 0.25 1.87 3.68
CA LEU A 80 0.42 3.23 3.18
C LEU A 80 -0.91 3.81 2.70
N LEU A 81 -1.19 5.06 3.09
CA LEU A 81 -2.20 5.87 2.43
C LEU A 81 -1.49 6.71 1.35
N MET A 82 -1.78 6.42 0.08
CA MET A 82 -1.22 7.15 -1.05
C MET A 82 -2.28 8.10 -1.62
N LEU A 83 -1.98 9.39 -1.61
CA LEU A 83 -2.84 10.44 -2.19
C LEU A 83 -2.25 10.85 -3.53
N LEU A 84 -3.05 10.76 -4.59
CA LEU A 84 -2.72 11.28 -5.91
C LEU A 84 -3.37 12.65 -6.06
N TYR A 85 -2.57 13.70 -6.27
CA TYR A 85 -3.04 15.01 -6.68
C TYR A 85 -2.80 15.15 -8.19
N PRO A 86 -3.79 14.85 -9.06
CA PRO A 86 -3.60 14.91 -10.49
C PRO A 86 -3.43 16.37 -10.93
N TYR A 87 -2.42 16.62 -11.76
CA TYR A 87 -2.23 17.89 -12.47
C TYR A 87 -2.62 17.80 -13.94
N ARG A 88 -2.87 16.58 -14.43
CA ARG A 88 -3.26 16.28 -15.81
C ARG A 88 -4.14 15.03 -15.84
N VAL A 89 -5.22 15.08 -16.63
CA VAL A 89 -6.13 13.96 -16.89
C VAL A 89 -6.32 13.83 -18.41
N ASP A 90 -6.13 12.63 -18.95
CA ASP A 90 -6.40 12.31 -20.37
C ASP A 90 -7.63 11.40 -20.44
N TYR A 91 -8.76 11.95 -20.84
CA TYR A 91 -10.03 11.25 -20.95
C TYR A 91 -10.27 10.78 -22.38
N LEU A 92 -10.38 9.47 -22.57
CA LEU A 92 -10.65 8.83 -23.86
C LEU A 92 -11.96 8.03 -23.80
N ARG A 93 -12.89 8.34 -24.70
CA ARG A 93 -14.14 7.62 -24.92
C ARG A 93 -14.15 7.03 -26.32
N LEU A 94 -14.08 5.71 -26.39
CA LEU A 94 -13.93 4.96 -27.64
C LEU A 94 -15.20 4.96 -28.50
N GLY A 95 -16.39 5.10 -27.90
CA GLY A 95 -17.66 4.99 -28.62
C GLY A 95 -17.85 6.00 -29.76
N ASP A 96 -17.31 7.21 -29.60
CA ASP A 96 -17.37 8.29 -30.58
C ASP A 96 -15.98 8.89 -30.86
N ASN A 97 -14.92 8.18 -30.49
CA ASN A 97 -13.54 8.64 -30.60
C ASN A 97 -13.36 10.05 -30.00
N PHE A 98 -13.88 10.23 -28.78
CA PHE A 98 -13.74 11.47 -28.04
C PHE A 98 -12.51 11.41 -27.13
N ARG A 99 -11.54 12.31 -27.33
CA ARG A 99 -10.44 12.56 -26.41
C ARG A 99 -10.41 14.01 -25.88
N GLN A 100 -10.10 14.17 -24.60
CA GLN A 100 -9.96 15.46 -23.94
C GLN A 100 -8.78 15.40 -22.95
N ILE A 101 -7.97 16.45 -22.93
CA ILE A 101 -6.90 16.63 -21.96
C ILE A 101 -7.28 17.78 -21.04
N ASP A 102 -7.32 17.51 -19.74
CA ASP A 102 -7.53 18.50 -18.69
C ASP A 102 -6.21 18.68 -17.93
N GLU A 103 -5.72 19.91 -17.82
CA GLU A 103 -4.46 20.24 -17.15
C GLU A 103 -4.66 21.41 -16.18
N VAL A 104 -3.90 21.41 -15.09
CA VAL A 104 -3.89 22.52 -14.13
C VAL A 104 -2.93 23.61 -14.65
N GLU A 105 -3.47 24.80 -14.89
CA GLU A 105 -2.70 26.01 -15.20
C GLU A 105 -2.86 27.02 -14.06
N GLY A 106 -1.86 27.15 -13.19
CA GLY A 106 -1.99 27.91 -11.95
C GLY A 106 -2.93 27.20 -10.97
N ASP A 107 -4.02 27.86 -10.58
CA ASP A 107 -5.05 27.29 -9.69
C ASP A 107 -6.35 26.92 -10.44
N VAL A 108 -6.31 26.91 -11.77
CA VAL A 108 -7.48 26.60 -12.61
C VAL A 108 -7.25 25.39 -13.49
N TRP A 109 -8.30 24.61 -13.70
CA TRP A 109 -8.30 23.53 -14.67
C TRP A 109 -8.65 24.08 -16.06
N VAL A 110 -7.80 23.77 -17.03
CA VAL A 110 -7.97 24.11 -18.44
C VAL A 110 -8.24 22.82 -19.22
N GLN A 111 -9.27 22.86 -20.07
CA GLN A 111 -9.74 21.69 -20.81
C GLN A 111 -9.48 21.88 -22.30
N LYS A 112 -8.92 20.85 -22.96
CA LYS A 112 -8.60 20.87 -24.39
C LYS A 112 -9.13 19.64 -25.11
N ARG A 113 -10.00 19.88 -26.09
CA ARG A 113 -10.38 18.88 -27.08
C ARG A 113 -9.18 18.55 -27.97
N VAL A 114 -8.83 17.27 -28.08
CA VAL A 114 -7.74 16.79 -28.93
C VAL A 114 -8.19 15.66 -29.84
N ASN A 115 -7.44 15.43 -30.91
CA ASN A 115 -7.62 14.23 -31.71
C ASN A 115 -7.26 13.00 -30.85
N PRO A 116 -8.02 11.90 -30.96
CA PRO A 116 -7.72 10.62 -30.31
C PRO A 116 -6.29 10.17 -30.54
#